data_AF-A0A0J9SCJ9-F1
#
_entry.id   AF-A0A0J9SCJ9-F1
#
_cell.length_a   1.000
_cell.length_b   1.000
_cell.length_c   1.000
_cell.angle_alpha   90.00
_cell.angle_beta   90.00
_cell.angle_gamma   90.00
#
_symmetry.space_group_name_H-M   'P 1'
#
loop_
_entity.id
_entity.type
_entity.pdbx_description
1 polymer ?
#
loop_
_entity_poly.entity_id
_entity_poly.type
_entity_poly.pdbx_seq_one_letter_code
_entity_poly.pdbx_strand_id
1 'polypeptide(L)'
;MKETEISIENAAYAKMFMHGLKNSYDDVCGILIGKYSDVEKKKQRCVITDSIPLFHTHILSPFLNLAFTLVFMQDDATEEWKNCDVEVTRNNKDFLKMSLSNNEYLNLHDFDDHLNCINHDFMNSNLFNNV
;
A
#
# COMPACT_ATOMS: atom_id res chain seq x y z
N MET A 1 18.50 17.37 -9.13
CA MET A 1 17.47 16.38 -8.77
C MET A 1 16.12 17.08 -8.89
N LYS A 2 15.09 16.43 -9.45
CA LYS A 2 13.75 17.03 -9.55
C LYS A 2 13.10 17.02 -8.16
N GLU A 3 12.36 18.06 -7.83
CA GLU A 3 11.50 18.08 -6.64
C GLU A 3 10.31 17.15 -6.91
N THR A 4 10.04 16.22 -5.99
CA THR A 4 9.00 15.20 -6.18
C THR A 4 7.82 15.47 -5.24
N GLU A 5 6.68 15.84 -5.81
CA GLU A 5 5.41 15.95 -5.09
C GLU A 5 4.74 14.57 -5.06
N ILE A 6 4.50 14.00 -3.87
CA ILE A 6 3.90 12.68 -3.70
C ILE A 6 2.46 12.84 -3.20
N SER A 7 1.50 12.22 -3.87
CA SER A 7 0.09 12.16 -3.43
C SER A 7 -0.39 10.70 -3.40
N ILE A 8 -1.41 10.40 -2.59
CA ILE A 8 -1.94 9.03 -2.43
C ILE A 8 -3.42 8.92 -2.79
N GLU A 9 -3.79 7.87 -3.52
CA GLU A 9 -5.18 7.56 -3.84
C GLU A 9 -5.97 7.02 -2.63
N ASN A 10 -7.30 7.17 -2.67
CA ASN A 10 -8.18 6.80 -1.57
C ASN A 10 -8.07 5.32 -1.17
N ALA A 11 -8.04 4.41 -2.16
CA ALA A 11 -7.96 2.98 -1.93
C ALA A 11 -6.63 2.57 -1.27
N ALA A 12 -5.50 3.07 -1.78
CA ALA A 12 -4.17 2.86 -1.20
C ALA A 12 -4.09 3.39 0.24
N TYR A 13 -4.59 4.61 0.46
CA TYR A 13 -4.65 5.19 1.81
C TYR A 13 -5.48 4.32 2.75
N ALA A 14 -6.67 3.88 2.32
CA ALA A 14 -7.56 3.08 3.15
C ALA A 14 -6.97 1.69 3.48
N LYS A 15 -6.47 0.95 2.49
CA LYS A 15 -5.84 -0.38 2.70
C LYS A 15 -4.72 -0.30 3.75
N MET A 16 -3.85 0.70 3.68
CA MET A 16 -2.77 0.91 4.64
C MET A 16 -3.27 1.03 6.08
N PHE A 17 -4.25 1.88 6.35
CA PHE A 17 -4.79 2.05 7.71
C PHE A 17 -5.64 0.87 8.15
N MET A 18 -6.41 0.27 7.24
CA MET A 18 -7.22 -0.92 7.54
C MET A 18 -6.35 -2.13 7.90
N HIS A 19 -5.16 -2.28 7.31
CA HIS A 19 -4.22 -3.34 7.66
C HIS A 19 -3.78 -3.24 9.13
N GLY A 20 -3.34 -2.04 9.54
CA GLY A 20 -2.98 -1.80 10.94
C GLY A 20 -4.17 -1.93 11.90
N LEU A 21 -5.38 -1.57 11.47
CA LEU A 21 -6.58 -1.72 12.30
C LEU A 21 -7.00 -3.18 12.46
N LYS A 22 -6.96 -3.98 11.38
CA LYS A 22 -7.26 -5.41 11.42
C LYS A 22 -6.32 -6.15 12.38
N ASN A 23 -5.05 -5.79 12.36
CA ASN A 23 -3.99 -6.41 13.17
C ASN A 23 -3.49 -5.46 14.28
N SER A 24 -4.41 -4.87 15.04
CA SER A 24 -4.13 -3.77 15.99
C SER A 24 -3.13 -4.06 17.12
N TYR A 25 -2.76 -5.32 17.35
CA TYR A 25 -1.80 -5.74 18.37
C TYR A 25 -0.42 -6.07 17.81
N ASP A 26 -0.29 -6.14 16.48
CA ASP A 26 0.90 -6.59 15.80
C ASP A 26 1.51 -5.49 14.95
N ASP A 27 2.83 -5.56 14.75
CA ASP A 27 3.50 -4.71 13.78
C ASP A 27 3.12 -5.17 12.37
N VAL A 28 2.67 -4.23 11.55
CA VAL A 28 2.31 -4.49 10.15
C VAL A 28 3.28 -3.83 9.19
N CYS A 29 3.46 -4.44 8.02
CA CYS A 29 4.18 -3.80 6.92
C CYS A 29 3.52 -4.06 5.56
N GLY A 30 3.85 -3.21 4.59
CA GLY A 30 3.29 -3.25 3.25
C GLY A 30 4.14 -2.49 2.25
N ILE A 31 3.74 -2.54 0.98
CA ILE A 31 4.39 -1.81 -0.12
C ILE A 31 3.43 -0.77 -0.66
N LEU A 32 3.94 0.41 -1.00
CA LEU A 32 3.22 1.42 -1.76
C LEU A 32 3.65 1.34 -3.23
N ILE A 33 2.68 1.23 -4.13
CA ILE A 33 2.92 1.23 -5.57
C ILE A 33 2.42 2.56 -6.13
N GLY A 34 3.31 3.26 -6.82
CA GLY A 34 2.99 4.53 -7.43
C GLY A 34 3.53 4.66 -8.84
N LYS A 35 2.99 5.64 -9.56
CA LYS A 35 3.43 6.01 -10.90
C LYS A 35 4.02 7.40 -10.87
N TYR A 36 5.22 7.52 -11.43
CA TYR A 36 5.83 8.81 -11.69
C TYR A 36 5.26 9.44 -12.97
N SER A 37 5.02 10.74 -12.92
CA SER A 37 4.66 11.57 -14.06
C SER A 37 5.57 12.79 -14.09
N ASP A 38 6.13 13.06 -15.26
CA ASP A 38 6.94 14.25 -15.47
C ASP A 38 6.03 15.43 -15.79
N VAL A 39 6.00 16.42 -14.89
CA VAL A 39 5.16 17.61 -15.03
C VAL A 39 5.95 18.75 -15.68
N GLU A 40 7.19 18.98 -15.24
CA GLU A 40 8.09 20.00 -15.79
C GLU A 40 9.56 19.57 -15.76
N LYS A 41 10.46 20.34 -16.38
CA LYS A 41 11.91 20.05 -16.39
C LYS A 41 12.53 19.92 -14.98
N LYS A 42 11.90 20.48 -13.94
CA LYS A 42 12.39 20.50 -12.55
C LYS A 42 11.47 19.86 -11.50
N LYS A 43 10.21 19.52 -11.84
CA LYS A 43 9.23 18.95 -10.93
C LYS A 43 8.68 17.62 -11.45
N GLN A 44 8.62 16.65 -10.57
CA GLN A 44 8.06 15.32 -10.82
C GLN A 44 6.90 15.10 -9.86
N ARG A 45 5.84 14.42 -10.32
CA ARG A 45 4.73 14.02 -9.47
C ARG A 45 4.69 12.50 -9.37
N CYS A 46 4.64 11.98 -8.15
CA CYS A 46 4.39 10.57 -7.88
C CYS A 46 2.98 10.42 -7.31
N VAL A 47 2.16 9.59 -7.94
CA VAL A 47 0.84 9.24 -7.39
C VAL A 47 0.91 7.79 -6.94
N ILE A 48 0.76 7.55 -5.64
CA ILE A 48 0.60 6.23 -5.06
C ILE A 48 -0.80 5.74 -5.42
N THR A 49 -0.87 4.77 -6.33
CA THR A 49 -2.11 4.23 -6.87
C THR A 49 -2.61 3.02 -6.07
N ASP A 50 -1.71 2.29 -5.41
CA ASP A 50 -2.10 1.15 -4.58
C ASP A 50 -1.18 0.96 -3.38
N SER A 51 -1.67 0.20 -2.40
CA SER A 51 -0.88 -0.32 -1.29
C SER A 51 -1.17 -1.80 -1.10
N ILE A 52 -0.13 -2.60 -0.95
CA ILE A 52 -0.23 -4.06 -0.76
C ILE A 52 0.17 -4.38 0.69
N PRO A 53 -0.78 -4.78 1.55
CA PRO A 53 -0.50 -5.35 2.85
C PRO A 53 0.35 -6.63 2.72
N LEU A 54 1.46 -6.73 3.47
CA LEU A 54 2.31 -7.91 3.42
C LEU A 54 2.19 -8.76 4.70
N PHE A 55 2.73 -8.27 5.81
CA PHE A 55 2.92 -9.11 7.00
C PHE A 55 2.28 -8.48 8.23
N HIS A 56 1.80 -9.34 9.12
CA HIS A 56 1.34 -9.00 10.47
C HIS A 56 1.90 -9.96 11.54
N THR A 57 2.75 -10.93 11.17
CA THR A 57 3.33 -11.89 12.11
C THR A 57 4.87 -11.80 12.17
N HIS A 58 5.57 -12.33 11.17
CA HIS A 58 7.02 -12.41 11.13
C HIS A 58 7.58 -11.83 9.82
N ILE A 59 8.14 -10.63 9.92
CA ILE A 59 8.83 -9.95 8.82
C ILE A 59 10.23 -10.57 8.64
N LEU A 60 10.30 -11.78 8.07
CA LEU A 60 11.56 -12.47 7.78
C LEU A 60 11.99 -12.25 6.32
N SER A 61 13.30 -12.08 6.11
CA SER A 61 13.88 -11.83 4.79
C SER A 61 13.44 -12.82 3.69
N PRO A 62 13.34 -14.14 3.93
CA PRO A 62 12.86 -15.08 2.90
C PRO A 62 11.44 -14.78 2.42
N PHE A 63 10.53 -14.44 3.33
CA PHE A 63 9.14 -14.14 2.97
C PHE A 63 9.04 -12.77 2.29
N LEU A 64 9.83 -11.79 2.73
CA LEU A 64 9.89 -10.49 2.07
C LEU A 64 10.37 -10.62 0.61
N ASN A 65 11.42 -11.42 0.37
CA ASN A 65 11.90 -11.71 -0.98
C ASN A 65 10.83 -12.38 -1.84
N LEU A 66 10.08 -13.33 -1.27
CA LEU A 66 8.98 -13.99 -1.97
C LEU A 66 7.85 -13.01 -2.31
N ALA A 67 7.43 -12.19 -1.35
CA ALA A 67 6.40 -11.17 -1.56
C ALA A 67 6.81 -10.19 -2.67
N PHE A 68 8.04 -9.66 -2.64
CA PHE A 68 8.56 -8.76 -3.66
C PHE A 68 8.64 -9.42 -5.04
N THR A 69 9.04 -10.69 -5.09
CA THR A 69 9.07 -11.48 -6.33
C THR A 69 7.66 -11.61 -6.93
N LEU A 70 6.64 -11.88 -6.11
CA LEU A 70 5.25 -12.02 -6.56
C LEU A 70 4.59 -10.69 -6.95
N VAL A 71 5.01 -9.59 -6.32
CA VAL A 71 4.58 -8.23 -6.69
C VAL A 71 5.28 -7.73 -7.97
N PHE A 72 6.23 -8.50 -8.53
CA PHE A 72 7.06 -8.14 -9.69
C PHE A 72 8.01 -6.96 -9.44
N MET A 73 8.57 -6.86 -8.24
CA MET A 73 9.62 -5.89 -7.94
C MET A 73 10.99 -6.51 -8.26
N GLN A 74 11.46 -6.36 -9.50
CA GLN A 74 12.87 -6.50 -9.84
C GLN A 74 13.34 -5.16 -10.40
N ASP A 75 13.85 -4.31 -9.53
CA ASP A 75 14.57 -3.12 -9.95
C ASP A 75 15.83 -2.99 -9.08
N ASP A 76 17.00 -2.94 -9.71
CA ASP A 76 18.32 -2.81 -9.08
C ASP A 76 18.62 -1.35 -8.70
N ALA A 77 17.58 -0.58 -8.38
CA ALA A 77 17.67 0.83 -8.09
C ALA A 77 18.24 1.05 -6.68
N THR A 78 19.54 1.31 -6.62
CA THR A 78 20.29 1.68 -5.40
C THR A 78 20.10 3.16 -5.05
N GLU A 79 18.85 3.62 -5.04
CA GLU A 79 18.57 5.00 -4.63
C GLU A 79 18.67 5.17 -3.10
N GLU A 80 19.21 6.31 -2.67
CA GLU A 80 19.21 6.69 -1.26
C GLU A 80 17.79 7.02 -0.79
N TRP A 81 17.50 6.70 0.47
CA TRP A 81 16.25 7.10 1.13
C TRP A 81 16.11 8.62 1.13
N LYS A 82 14.96 9.11 0.66
CA LYS A 82 14.64 10.54 0.60
C LYS A 82 13.52 10.85 1.58
N ASN A 83 13.67 11.92 2.33
CA ASN A 83 12.56 12.49 3.08
C ASN A 83 11.63 13.21 2.10
N CYS A 84 10.40 12.72 1.98
CA CYS A 84 9.39 13.27 1.10
C CYS A 84 8.09 13.38 1.89
N ASP A 85 7.41 14.51 1.76
CA ASP A 85 6.05 14.65 2.29
C ASP A 85 5.05 13.97 1.34
N VAL A 86 4.11 13.23 1.92
CA VAL A 86 2.99 12.64 1.17
C VAL A 86 1.75 13.49 1.41
N GLU A 87 1.19 14.02 0.34
CA GLU A 87 -0.04 14.78 0.36
C GLU A 87 -1.24 13.85 0.62
N VAL A 88 -1.91 14.08 1.76
CA VAL A 88 -3.15 13.41 2.14
C VAL A 88 -4.30 14.42 2.15
N THR A 89 -5.31 14.16 1.34
CA THR A 89 -6.48 15.04 1.19
C THR A 89 -7.58 14.72 2.19
N ARG A 90 -8.60 15.58 2.30
CA ARG A 90 -9.81 15.29 3.08
C ARG A 90 -10.57 14.08 2.54
N ASN A 91 -10.63 13.95 1.21
CA ASN A 91 -11.29 12.83 0.55
C ASN A 91 -10.69 11.47 0.96
N ASN A 92 -9.36 11.39 1.12
CA ASN A 92 -8.71 10.17 1.61
C ASN A 92 -9.24 9.76 3.00
N LYS A 93 -9.40 10.73 3.90
CA LYS A 93 -9.90 10.49 5.26
C LYS A 93 -11.38 10.13 5.28
N ASP A 94 -12.19 10.80 4.47
CA ASP A 94 -13.62 10.54 4.39
C ASP A 94 -13.90 9.16 3.78
N PHE A 95 -13.14 8.77 2.74
CA PHE A 95 -13.18 7.42 2.18
C PHE A 95 -12.78 6.36 3.23
N LEU A 96 -11.68 6.56 3.96
CA LEU A 96 -11.29 5.66 5.04
C LEU A 96 -12.40 5.48 6.07
N LYS A 97 -13.01 6.58 6.55
CA LYS A 97 -14.12 6.50 7.51
C LYS A 97 -15.30 5.69 6.98
N MET A 98 -15.65 5.88 5.71
CA MET A 98 -16.70 5.12 5.05
C MET A 98 -16.35 3.63 4.98
N SER A 99 -15.14 3.28 4.52
CA SER A 99 -14.66 1.88 4.46
C SER A 99 -14.64 1.22 5.84
N LEU A 100 -14.23 1.95 6.89
CA LEU A 100 -14.28 1.44 8.26
C LEU A 100 -15.71 1.20 8.75
N SER A 101 -16.63 2.12 8.44
CA SER A 101 -18.04 1.98 8.79
C SER A 101 -18.69 0.77 8.12
N ASN A 102 -18.24 0.44 6.90
CA ASN A 102 -18.66 -0.74 6.15
C ASN A 102 -17.94 -2.03 6.58
N ASN A 103 -16.98 -1.96 7.51
CA ASN A 103 -16.13 -3.07 7.94
C ASN A 103 -15.33 -3.73 6.82
N GLU A 104 -14.92 -2.97 5.80
CA GLU A 104 -14.13 -3.51 4.67
C GLU A 104 -12.79 -4.13 5.12
N TYR A 105 -12.24 -3.67 6.25
CA TYR A 105 -11.01 -4.21 6.84
C TYR A 105 -11.11 -5.71 7.20
N LEU A 106 -12.31 -6.26 7.39
CA LEU A 106 -12.49 -7.70 7.64
C LEU A 106 -12.20 -8.55 6.40
N ASN A 107 -12.41 -7.99 5.21
CA ASN A 107 -12.17 -8.64 3.92
C ASN A 107 -10.80 -8.29 3.33
N LEU A 108 -10.05 -7.41 4.00
CA LEU A 108 -8.68 -7.09 3.62
C LEU A 108 -7.78 -8.28 3.94
N HIS A 109 -7.11 -8.83 2.93
CA HIS A 109 -6.14 -9.89 3.11
C HIS A 109 -4.73 -9.37 2.89
N ASP A 110 -3.80 -9.77 3.74
CA ASP A 110 -2.38 -9.53 3.52
C ASP A 110 -1.66 -10.79 3.01
N PHE A 111 -0.35 -10.70 2.84
CA PHE A 111 0.44 -11.81 2.32
C PHE A 111 0.52 -12.97 3.32
N ASP A 112 0.48 -12.72 4.63
CA ASP A 112 0.36 -13.77 5.65
C ASP A 112 -0.94 -14.57 5.49
N ASP A 113 -2.08 -13.88 5.27
CA ASP A 113 -3.36 -14.54 4.97
C ASP A 113 -3.29 -15.39 3.70
N HIS A 114 -2.58 -14.93 2.67
CA HIS A 114 -2.38 -15.64 1.41
C HIS A 114 -1.49 -16.89 1.57
N LEU A 115 -0.41 -16.80 2.35
CA LEU A 115 0.46 -17.94 2.64
C LEU A 115 -0.30 -19.04 3.40
N ASN A 116 -1.25 -18.66 4.26
CA ASN A 116 -2.13 -19.61 4.96
C ASN A 116 -3.21 -20.19 4.05
N CYS A 117 -3.74 -19.40 3.10
CA CYS A 117 -4.74 -19.84 2.13
C CYS A 117 -4.60 -19.08 0.81
N ILE A 118 -4.18 -19.78 -0.25
CA ILE A 118 -3.94 -19.20 -1.59
C ILE A 118 -5.16 -18.52 -2.22
N ASN A 119 -6.36 -18.82 -1.73
CA ASN A 119 -7.59 -18.18 -2.21
C ASN A 119 -7.78 -16.75 -1.66
N HIS A 120 -7.01 -16.34 -0.65
CA HIS A 120 -7.01 -14.97 -0.18
C HIS A 120 -6.19 -14.09 -1.13
N ASP A 121 -6.86 -13.13 -1.77
CA ASP A 121 -6.21 -12.17 -2.68
C ASP A 121 -5.52 -11.05 -1.89
N PHE A 122 -4.21 -11.18 -1.67
CA PHE A 122 -3.43 -10.15 -0.98
C PHE A 122 -3.26 -8.85 -1.79
N MET A 123 -3.53 -8.86 -3.11
CA MET A 123 -3.59 -7.63 -3.91
C MET A 123 -4.87 -6.82 -3.62
N ASN A 124 -5.89 -7.49 -3.08
CA ASN A 124 -7.19 -6.90 -2.72
C ASN A 124 -7.83 -6.18 -3.92
N SER A 125 -7.81 -6.82 -5.09
CA SER A 125 -8.17 -6.20 -6.38
C SER A 125 -9.64 -5.79 -6.45
N ASN A 126 -10.49 -6.46 -5.68
CA ASN A 126 -11.95 -6.27 -5.68
C ASN A 126 -12.49 -5.66 -4.38
N LEU A 127 -11.62 -5.27 -3.44
CA LEU A 127 -12.03 -4.87 -2.08
C LEU A 127 -13.01 -3.69 -2.08
N PHE A 128 -12.86 -2.75 -3.02
CA PHE A 128 -13.69 -1.55 -3.09
C PHE A 128 -14.64 -1.52 -4.30
N ASN A 129 -14.87 -2.65 -4.98
CA ASN A 129 -15.72 -2.66 -6.19
C ASN A 129 -17.19 -2.30 -5.91
N ASN A 130 -17.62 -2.38 -4.66
CA ASN A 130 -19.00 -2.13 -4.23
C ASN A 130 -19.15 -0.82 -3.43
N VAL A 131 -18.13 0.04 -3.43
CA VAL A 131 -18.04 1.28 -2.65
C VAL A 131 -18.20 2.52 -3.53
#